data_AF-A0A0L0BGP4-F1
#
_entry.id   AF-A0A0L0BGP4-F1
#
_cell.length_a   1.000
_cell.length_b   1.000
_cell.length_c   1.000
_cell.angle_alpha   90.00
_cell.angle_beta   90.00
_cell.angle_gamma   90.00
#
_symmetry.space_group_name_H-M   'P 1'
#
loop_
_entity.id
_entity.type
_entity.pdbx_description
1 polymer ?
#
loop_
_entity_poly.entity_id
_entity_poly.type
_entity_poly.pdbx_seq_one_letter_code
_entity_poly.pdbx_strand_id
1 'polypeptide(L)'
;MTDAYLDLVNTPLPGRIAKRLGLPRPSVLRRYAPGEPIATHPVLVAGSGAGADALAEVLLGWDVEVRRHVLPGEKLSAAVLVLDTVSAPADLAAPMLELGQAVRLLAPGGRVVGILRSSADTADPAAAAARQGVDGALRSVAHELRGGATANGIILRGTASTTDPTTLGTLRFLLSGRSAYVDGQFVEVTDVPAAKLATTDGDDLSGQPLAGRTAVVTGAARGIGAKIAEVLARDGARVVAVDVPAAGEQLAAVANRVGGTALQLDITAPDAAARILEHVGQRHGVLDAVVHNAGITRDKLLANMDAARWDSVIAVNIASQLRMNEDLLASSVFSDTGRIVSLASTSGIAGNRGQTNYAASKAGVIGMVRAQAAAFDAGTRTINAVAPGFIETEMTGRIPPLRRQVARRLSSLQQGGLPVDVAETIAFLASDDAAGINGQVVRVCGQNLVGA
;
A
#
# COMPACT_ATOMS: atom_id res chain seq x y z
N MET A 1 -2.33 14.81 14.17
CA MET A 1 -2.44 14.68 15.65
C MET A 1 -2.29 13.21 15.98
N THR A 2 -1.35 12.87 16.85
CA THR A 2 -1.09 11.49 17.30
C THR A 2 -2.22 10.99 18.21
N ASP A 3 -2.37 9.67 18.33
CA ASP A 3 -3.32 9.07 19.28
C ASP A 3 -2.81 9.24 20.71
N ALA A 4 -3.15 10.36 21.35
CA ALA A 4 -2.75 10.66 22.73
C ALA A 4 -3.12 9.56 23.75
N TYR A 5 -4.15 8.75 23.46
CA TYR A 5 -4.48 7.59 24.29
C TYR A 5 -3.45 6.48 24.11
N LEU A 6 -3.09 6.15 22.85
CA LEU A 6 -2.06 5.17 22.54
C LEU A 6 -0.73 5.55 23.19
N ASP A 7 -0.34 6.82 23.10
CA ASP A 7 0.89 7.32 23.71
C ASP A 7 0.84 7.16 25.24
N LEU A 8 -0.28 7.53 25.86
CA LEU A 8 -0.48 7.41 27.30
C LEU A 8 -0.44 5.95 27.78
N VAL A 9 -1.23 5.04 27.20
CA VAL A 9 -1.35 3.64 27.69
C VAL A 9 -0.13 2.75 27.40
N ASN A 10 0.83 3.27 26.62
CA ASN A 10 2.11 2.62 26.37
C ASN A 10 3.25 3.14 27.27
N THR A 11 3.00 4.10 28.17
CA THR A 11 3.95 4.50 29.22
C THR A 11 3.88 3.59 30.47
N PRO A 12 4.93 3.48 31.30
CA PRO A 12 5.01 2.45 32.34
C PRO A 12 3.88 2.46 33.39
N LEU A 13 3.54 3.64 33.93
CA LEU A 13 2.56 3.75 35.01
C LEU A 13 1.10 3.69 34.50
N PRO A 14 0.66 4.53 33.54
CA PRO A 14 -0.64 4.40 32.89
C PRO A 14 -0.85 3.04 32.21
N GLY A 15 0.18 2.43 31.64
CA GLY A 15 0.08 1.10 31.03
C GLY A 15 -0.23 -0.01 32.03
N ARG A 16 0.32 0.06 33.26
CA ARG A 16 -0.05 -0.85 34.37
C ARG A 16 -1.51 -0.66 34.79
N ILE A 17 -1.98 0.58 34.84
CA ILE A 17 -3.37 0.92 35.17
C ILE A 17 -4.32 0.40 34.08
N ALA A 18 -4.02 0.69 32.82
CA ALA A 18 -4.81 0.22 31.68
C ALA A 18 -4.92 -1.32 31.66
N LYS A 19 -3.80 -2.03 31.90
CA LYS A 19 -3.80 -3.50 32.01
C LYS A 19 -4.70 -3.99 33.15
N ARG A 20 -4.65 -3.38 34.33
CA ARG A 20 -5.51 -3.76 35.48
C ARG A 20 -6.99 -3.50 35.22
N LEU A 21 -7.31 -2.46 34.46
CA LEU A 21 -8.67 -2.07 34.11
C LEU A 21 -9.21 -2.77 32.85
N GLY A 22 -8.44 -3.66 32.22
CA GLY A 22 -8.83 -4.33 30.98
C GLY A 22 -8.99 -3.37 29.79
N LEU A 23 -8.36 -2.19 29.85
CA LEU A 23 -8.47 -1.19 28.79
C LEU A 23 -7.64 -1.60 27.55
N PRO A 24 -8.09 -1.28 26.33
CA PRO A 24 -7.34 -1.56 25.10
C PRO A 24 -5.92 -0.97 25.13
N ARG A 25 -4.93 -1.76 24.76
CA ARG A 25 -3.53 -1.31 24.66
C ARG A 25 -3.00 -1.59 23.25
N PRO A 26 -3.36 -0.76 22.26
CA PRO A 26 -2.84 -0.90 20.90
C PRO A 26 -1.31 -0.88 20.93
N SER A 27 -0.69 -1.69 20.07
CA SER A 27 0.77 -1.73 19.96
C SER A 27 1.29 -0.50 19.22
N VAL A 28 2.45 0.01 19.61
CA VAL A 28 3.17 1.00 18.80
C VAL A 28 3.68 0.28 17.55
N LEU A 29 3.21 0.69 16.37
CA LEU A 29 3.57 0.03 15.12
C LEU A 29 5.00 0.40 14.70
N ARG A 30 5.81 -0.61 14.36
CA ARG A 30 7.11 -0.44 13.72
C ARG A 30 6.91 0.18 12.34
N ARG A 31 7.34 1.44 12.18
CA ARG A 31 7.35 2.18 10.91
C ARG A 31 8.77 2.34 10.41
N TYR A 32 8.93 2.55 9.11
CA TYR A 32 10.24 2.68 8.48
C TYR A 32 11.02 3.89 9.01
N ALA A 33 12.29 3.66 9.29
CA ALA A 33 13.31 4.69 9.42
C ALA A 33 14.51 4.35 8.53
N PRO A 34 15.17 5.35 7.91
CA PRO A 34 16.36 5.11 7.09
C PRO A 34 17.44 4.34 7.85
N GLY A 35 18.02 3.33 7.21
CA GLY A 35 19.07 2.48 7.79
C GLY A 35 18.59 1.39 8.74
N GLU A 36 17.28 1.26 9.00
CA GLU A 36 16.79 0.11 9.76
C GLU A 36 16.90 -1.19 8.96
N PRO A 37 17.38 -2.30 9.56
CA PRO A 37 17.44 -3.60 8.90
C PRO A 37 16.03 -4.12 8.61
N ILE A 38 15.87 -4.93 7.56
CA ILE A 38 14.56 -5.55 7.23
C ILE A 38 14.04 -6.36 8.42
N ALA A 39 14.92 -7.14 9.07
CA ALA A 39 14.62 -8.01 10.19
C ALA A 39 15.68 -7.88 11.29
N THR A 40 15.28 -7.88 12.56
CA THR A 40 16.19 -7.82 13.73
C THR A 40 16.33 -9.17 14.45
N HIS A 41 15.58 -10.15 14.00
CA HIS A 41 15.52 -11.54 14.43
C HIS A 41 15.36 -12.41 13.19
N PRO A 42 15.62 -13.72 13.26
CA PRO A 42 15.48 -14.59 12.11
C PRO A 42 14.11 -14.52 11.42
N VAL A 43 14.12 -14.80 10.12
CA VAL A 43 12.93 -14.99 9.29
C VAL A 43 12.76 -16.48 9.04
N LEU A 44 11.61 -17.01 9.43
CA LEU A 44 11.22 -18.36 9.04
C LEU A 44 10.77 -18.32 7.58
N VAL A 45 11.35 -19.16 6.72
CA VAL A 45 10.80 -19.50 5.41
C VAL A 45 10.29 -20.93 5.52
N ALA A 46 8.97 -21.10 5.48
CA ALA A 46 8.30 -22.40 5.55
C ALA A 46 7.81 -22.82 4.16
N GLY A 47 7.82 -24.13 3.89
CA GLY A 47 7.47 -24.71 2.60
C GLY A 47 8.56 -25.65 2.08
N SER A 48 8.17 -26.76 1.45
CA SER A 48 9.06 -27.88 1.07
C SER A 48 9.39 -27.95 -0.43
N GLY A 49 9.00 -26.94 -1.22
CA GLY A 49 9.23 -26.89 -2.67
C GLY A 49 10.45 -26.06 -3.05
N ALA A 50 10.92 -26.20 -4.29
CA ALA A 50 12.08 -25.48 -4.82
C ALA A 50 11.95 -23.95 -4.71
N GLY A 51 10.73 -23.40 -4.84
CA GLY A 51 10.48 -21.98 -4.65
C GLY A 51 10.79 -21.49 -3.22
N ALA A 52 10.64 -22.35 -2.22
CA ALA A 52 10.93 -22.04 -0.83
C ALA A 52 12.44 -22.09 -0.53
N ASP A 53 13.14 -23.05 -1.13
CA ASP A 53 14.60 -23.16 -1.03
C ASP A 53 15.29 -21.97 -1.72
N ALA A 54 14.87 -21.66 -2.95
CA ALA A 54 15.39 -20.51 -3.69
C ALA A 54 15.15 -19.18 -2.95
N LEU A 55 13.97 -19.00 -2.35
CA LEU A 55 13.69 -17.80 -1.57
C LEU A 55 14.56 -17.72 -0.30
N ALA A 56 14.79 -18.84 0.38
CA ALA A 56 15.65 -18.89 1.55
C ALA A 56 17.09 -18.45 1.19
N GLU A 57 17.62 -18.91 0.05
CA GLU A 57 18.94 -18.49 -0.44
C GLU A 57 18.98 -16.98 -0.76
N VAL A 58 17.96 -16.44 -1.43
CA VAL A 58 17.88 -15.00 -1.71
C VAL A 58 17.86 -14.17 -0.43
N LEU A 59 17.09 -14.59 0.59
CA LEU A 59 16.99 -13.83 1.85
C LEU A 59 18.31 -13.81 2.64
N LEU A 60 19.16 -14.84 2.52
CA LEU A 60 20.51 -14.79 3.09
C LEU A 60 21.34 -13.65 2.49
N GLY A 61 21.11 -13.32 1.21
CA GLY A 61 21.74 -12.18 0.54
C GLY A 61 21.28 -10.81 1.05
N TRP A 62 20.16 -10.74 1.78
CA TRP A 62 19.63 -9.48 2.35
C TRP A 62 20.15 -9.20 3.76
N ASP A 63 21.20 -9.88 4.20
CA ASP A 63 21.71 -9.82 5.57
C ASP A 63 20.63 -10.20 6.61
N VAL A 64 19.79 -11.18 6.26
CA VAL A 64 18.74 -11.71 7.12
C VAL A 64 19.10 -13.13 7.54
N GLU A 65 19.05 -13.41 8.83
CA GLU A 65 19.11 -14.79 9.32
C GLU A 65 17.87 -15.58 8.91
N VAL A 66 18.05 -16.70 8.22
CA VAL A 66 16.94 -17.55 7.76
C VAL A 66 16.82 -18.81 8.63
N ARG A 67 15.59 -19.23 8.89
CA ARG A 67 15.24 -20.55 9.44
C ARG A 67 14.33 -21.27 8.45
N ARG A 68 14.52 -22.58 8.28
CA ARG A 68 13.63 -23.44 7.48
C ARG A 68 12.59 -24.17 8.34
N HIS A 69 12.78 -24.17 9.65
CA HIS A 69 11.88 -24.77 10.63
C HIS A 69 11.81 -23.90 11.88
N VAL A 70 10.68 -24.00 12.60
CA VAL A 70 10.49 -23.32 13.88
C VAL A 70 11.43 -23.90 14.94
N LEU A 71 12.23 -23.06 15.58
CA LEU A 71 13.02 -23.43 16.76
C LEU A 71 12.31 -22.99 18.05
N PRO A 72 12.13 -23.89 19.05
CA PRO A 72 11.47 -23.54 20.30
C PRO A 72 12.13 -22.37 21.03
N GLY A 73 11.35 -21.33 21.31
CA GLY A 73 11.78 -20.18 22.12
C GLY A 73 12.56 -19.10 21.36
N GLU A 74 12.96 -19.34 20.11
CA GLU A 74 13.63 -18.34 19.28
C GLU A 74 12.62 -17.32 18.76
N LYS A 75 12.92 -16.02 18.90
CA LYS A 75 12.07 -14.95 18.37
C LYS A 75 12.22 -14.83 16.86
N LEU A 76 11.13 -14.51 16.18
CA LEU A 76 11.10 -14.33 14.73
C LEU A 76 10.68 -12.91 14.36
N SER A 77 11.33 -12.31 13.36
CA SER A 77 10.85 -11.05 12.76
C SER A 77 9.69 -11.33 11.83
N ALA A 78 9.76 -12.45 11.12
CA ALA A 78 8.74 -12.82 10.16
C ALA A 78 8.62 -14.34 9.96
N ALA A 79 7.48 -14.75 9.44
CA ALA A 79 7.22 -16.06 8.88
C ALA A 79 6.73 -15.90 7.43
N VAL A 80 7.51 -16.38 6.47
CA VAL A 80 7.17 -16.41 5.05
C VAL A 80 6.75 -17.83 4.69
N LEU A 81 5.50 -18.00 4.26
CA LEU A 81 4.94 -19.29 3.86
C LEU A 81 4.93 -19.38 2.34
N VAL A 82 5.73 -20.28 1.79
CA VAL A 82 5.77 -20.56 0.35
C VAL A 82 4.82 -21.72 0.05
N LEU A 83 3.71 -21.37 -0.59
CA LEU A 83 2.52 -22.21 -0.86
C LEU A 83 2.24 -22.29 -2.36
N ASP A 84 3.27 -22.11 -3.19
CA ASP A 84 3.21 -22.07 -4.65
C ASP A 84 2.94 -23.45 -5.27
N THR A 85 3.08 -24.52 -4.50
CA THR A 85 2.81 -25.91 -4.91
C THR A 85 1.46 -26.45 -4.43
N VAL A 86 0.68 -25.68 -3.68
CA VAL A 86 -0.64 -26.12 -3.15
C VAL A 86 -1.60 -26.44 -4.30
N SER A 87 -2.11 -27.67 -4.30
CA SER A 87 -2.98 -28.22 -5.36
C SER A 87 -4.21 -28.97 -4.85
N ALA A 88 -4.24 -29.34 -3.56
CA ALA A 88 -5.40 -29.92 -2.92
C ALA A 88 -5.62 -29.30 -1.53
N PRO A 89 -6.87 -29.25 -1.01
CA PRO A 89 -7.15 -28.67 0.31
C PRO A 89 -6.36 -29.33 1.47
N ALA A 90 -6.02 -30.62 1.33
CA ALA A 90 -5.21 -31.35 2.31
C ALA A 90 -3.78 -30.80 2.45
N ASP A 91 -3.24 -30.17 1.40
CA ASP A 91 -1.88 -29.60 1.39
C ASP A 91 -1.73 -28.42 2.36
N LEU A 92 -2.84 -27.84 2.82
CA LEU A 92 -2.85 -26.68 3.73
C LEU A 92 -2.49 -27.04 5.17
N ALA A 93 -2.73 -28.28 5.59
CA ALA A 93 -2.67 -28.65 7.00
C ALA A 93 -1.26 -28.45 7.59
N ALA A 94 -0.24 -29.02 6.95
CA ALA A 94 1.14 -28.93 7.42
C ALA A 94 1.66 -27.47 7.53
N PRO A 95 1.60 -26.63 6.47
CA PRO A 95 2.13 -25.27 6.56
C PRO A 95 1.35 -24.38 7.54
N MET A 96 0.03 -24.57 7.68
CA MET A 96 -0.76 -23.79 8.64
C MET A 96 -0.44 -24.17 10.09
N LEU A 97 -0.16 -25.44 10.38
CA LEU A 97 0.27 -25.88 11.70
C LEU A 97 1.66 -25.36 12.06
N GLU A 98 2.59 -25.32 11.10
CA GLU A 98 3.91 -24.72 11.29
C GLU A 98 3.82 -23.20 11.53
N LEU A 99 3.00 -22.48 10.74
CA LEU A 99 2.71 -21.08 10.99
C LEU A 99 2.12 -20.84 12.38
N GLY A 100 1.19 -21.71 12.84
CA GLY A 100 0.62 -21.61 14.18
C GLY A 100 1.68 -21.66 15.30
N GLN A 101 2.77 -22.39 15.10
CA GLN A 101 3.92 -22.40 16.02
C GLN A 101 4.71 -21.10 15.91
N ALA A 102 4.99 -20.63 14.70
CA ALA A 102 5.74 -19.40 14.42
C ALA A 102 5.04 -18.14 14.94
N VAL A 103 3.71 -18.05 14.84
CA VAL A 103 2.91 -16.89 15.29
C VAL A 103 3.18 -16.55 16.77
N ARG A 104 3.38 -17.55 17.62
CA ARG A 104 3.66 -17.35 19.05
C ARG A 104 5.06 -16.76 19.31
N LEU A 105 5.96 -16.92 18.34
CA LEU A 105 7.36 -16.53 18.41
C LEU A 105 7.63 -15.18 17.73
N LEU A 106 6.66 -14.64 16.98
CA LEU A 106 6.80 -13.32 16.37
C LEU A 106 7.12 -12.24 17.42
N ALA A 107 8.11 -11.40 17.08
CA ALA A 107 8.40 -10.18 17.80
C ALA A 107 7.26 -9.15 17.60
N PRO A 108 7.12 -8.13 18.47
CA PRO A 108 6.23 -7.00 18.21
C PRO A 108 6.55 -6.35 16.86
N GLY A 109 5.51 -6.07 16.07
CA GLY A 109 5.67 -5.61 14.70
C GLY A 109 6.17 -6.69 13.73
N GLY A 110 6.02 -7.97 14.07
CA GLY A 110 6.39 -9.09 13.21
C GLY A 110 5.53 -9.16 11.93
N ARG A 111 5.92 -10.04 11.00
CA ARG A 111 5.27 -10.17 9.68
C ARG A 111 4.94 -11.62 9.37
N VAL A 112 3.76 -11.86 8.83
CA VAL A 112 3.41 -13.10 8.14
C VAL A 112 3.18 -12.79 6.68
N VAL A 113 3.86 -13.48 5.78
CA VAL A 113 3.71 -13.29 4.33
C VAL A 113 3.50 -14.63 3.66
N GLY A 114 2.32 -14.84 3.06
CA GLY A 114 2.10 -15.99 2.18
C GLY A 114 2.54 -15.68 0.75
N ILE A 115 3.18 -16.62 0.08
CA ILE A 115 3.44 -16.57 -1.37
C ILE A 115 2.71 -17.76 -1.98
N LEU A 116 1.72 -17.50 -2.84
CA LEU A 116 0.78 -18.51 -3.32
C LEU A 116 0.49 -18.32 -4.81
N ARG A 117 0.05 -19.38 -5.49
CA ARG A 117 -0.45 -19.30 -6.87
C ARG A 117 -1.89 -18.79 -6.88
N SER A 118 -2.25 -18.03 -7.91
CA SER A 118 -3.63 -17.60 -8.10
C SER A 118 -4.58 -18.77 -8.37
N SER A 119 -5.78 -18.70 -7.79
CA SER A 119 -6.88 -19.64 -8.04
C SER A 119 -7.44 -19.51 -9.47
N ALA A 120 -7.30 -18.33 -10.09
CA ALA A 120 -7.75 -18.10 -11.47
C ALA A 120 -6.80 -18.65 -12.56
N ASP A 121 -5.62 -19.17 -12.18
CA ASP A 121 -4.66 -19.79 -13.12
C ASP A 121 -4.83 -21.32 -13.23
N THR A 122 -5.92 -21.87 -12.71
CA THR A 122 -6.22 -23.30 -12.82
C THR A 122 -7.69 -23.54 -13.11
N ALA A 123 -7.97 -24.54 -13.93
CA ALA A 123 -9.33 -25.03 -14.17
C ALA A 123 -9.67 -26.23 -13.26
N ASP A 124 -8.69 -26.82 -12.56
CA ASP A 124 -8.93 -27.91 -11.61
C ASP A 124 -9.63 -27.36 -10.34
N PRO A 125 -10.85 -27.81 -10.01
CA PRO A 125 -11.58 -27.33 -8.85
C PRO A 125 -10.86 -27.57 -7.52
N ALA A 126 -10.11 -28.68 -7.37
CA ALA A 126 -9.40 -28.97 -6.13
C ALA A 126 -8.27 -27.96 -5.91
N ALA A 127 -7.45 -27.70 -6.94
CA ALA A 127 -6.41 -26.68 -6.89
C ALA A 127 -6.98 -25.27 -6.70
N ALA A 128 -8.06 -24.91 -7.40
CA ALA A 128 -8.71 -23.62 -7.24
C ALA A 128 -9.21 -23.41 -5.80
N ALA A 129 -9.89 -24.41 -5.22
CA ALA A 129 -10.37 -24.38 -3.85
C ALA A 129 -9.23 -24.29 -2.83
N ALA A 130 -8.17 -25.06 -3.03
CA ALA A 130 -7.00 -25.05 -2.15
C ALA A 130 -6.30 -23.68 -2.14
N ARG A 131 -6.02 -23.12 -3.33
CA ARG A 131 -5.38 -21.80 -3.48
C ARG A 131 -6.24 -20.68 -2.93
N GLN A 132 -7.56 -20.69 -3.17
CA GLN A 132 -8.46 -19.71 -2.58
C GLN A 132 -8.59 -19.87 -1.06
N GLY A 133 -8.50 -21.10 -0.54
CA GLY A 133 -8.53 -21.39 0.89
C GLY A 133 -7.38 -20.73 1.67
N VAL A 134 -6.19 -20.60 1.04
CA VAL A 134 -5.04 -19.89 1.63
C VAL A 134 -5.38 -18.43 1.96
N ASP A 135 -6.10 -17.74 1.07
CA ASP A 135 -6.52 -16.34 1.28
C ASP A 135 -7.36 -16.21 2.55
N GLY A 136 -8.39 -17.04 2.68
CA GLY A 136 -9.26 -17.07 3.87
C GLY A 136 -8.49 -17.41 5.16
N ALA A 137 -7.58 -18.39 5.10
CA ALA A 137 -6.76 -18.78 6.24
C ALA A 137 -5.84 -17.64 6.71
N LEU A 138 -5.09 -17.02 5.80
CA LEU A 138 -4.15 -15.95 6.13
C LEU A 138 -4.84 -14.65 6.58
N ARG A 139 -6.02 -14.30 6.01
CA ARG A 139 -6.85 -13.22 6.55
C ARG A 139 -7.29 -13.50 7.99
N SER A 140 -7.63 -14.75 8.29
CA SER A 140 -8.00 -15.16 9.65
C SER A 140 -6.79 -15.06 10.60
N VAL A 141 -5.61 -15.49 10.15
CA VAL A 141 -4.36 -15.32 10.91
C VAL A 141 -4.12 -13.84 11.23
N ALA A 142 -4.26 -12.92 10.28
CA ALA A 142 -4.10 -11.48 10.54
C ALA A 142 -5.02 -10.97 11.68
N HIS A 143 -6.25 -11.49 11.81
CA HIS A 143 -7.14 -11.15 12.93
C HIS A 143 -6.68 -11.71 14.28
N GLU A 144 -5.91 -12.81 14.27
CA GLU A 144 -5.39 -13.47 15.47
C GLU A 144 -4.03 -12.91 15.94
N LEU A 145 -3.30 -12.25 15.04
CA LEU A 145 -1.99 -11.67 15.32
C LEU A 145 -2.05 -10.61 16.43
N ARG A 146 -0.93 -10.49 17.15
CA ARG A 146 -0.77 -9.58 18.30
C ARG A 146 0.48 -8.75 18.14
N GLY A 147 0.66 -7.77 19.02
CA GLY A 147 1.89 -6.96 19.06
C GLY A 147 2.06 -6.05 17.85
N GLY A 148 0.99 -5.73 17.12
CA GLY A 148 1.07 -4.94 15.88
C GLY A 148 1.69 -5.70 14.71
N ALA A 149 1.74 -7.03 14.77
CA ALA A 149 2.11 -7.86 13.63
C ALA A 149 1.00 -7.86 12.57
N THR A 150 1.37 -8.12 11.31
CA THR A 150 0.46 -8.11 10.15
C THR A 150 0.60 -9.40 9.35
N ALA A 151 -0.48 -9.87 8.71
CA ALA A 151 -0.41 -10.97 7.74
C ALA A 151 -0.89 -10.50 6.35
N ASN A 152 -0.09 -10.75 5.32
CA ASN A 152 -0.38 -10.37 3.93
C ASN A 152 -0.02 -11.51 2.98
N GLY A 153 -0.38 -11.38 1.70
CA GLY A 153 -0.06 -12.37 0.68
C GLY A 153 0.46 -11.76 -0.62
N ILE A 154 1.29 -12.54 -1.32
CA ILE A 154 1.77 -12.30 -2.67
C ILE A 154 1.18 -13.42 -3.54
N ILE A 155 0.40 -13.05 -4.54
CA ILE A 155 -0.26 -13.98 -5.45
C ILE A 155 0.52 -14.02 -6.76
N LEU A 156 1.22 -15.13 -7.01
CA LEU A 156 1.92 -15.39 -8.26
C LEU A 156 0.91 -15.67 -9.38
N ARG A 157 0.97 -14.87 -10.44
CA ARG A 157 0.16 -15.04 -11.67
C ARG A 157 1.01 -15.58 -12.81
N GLY A 158 0.43 -16.45 -13.63
CA GLY A 158 1.09 -16.96 -14.83
C GLY A 158 2.42 -17.68 -14.52
N THR A 159 3.51 -17.20 -15.11
CA THR A 159 4.86 -17.75 -14.96
C THR A 159 5.64 -17.18 -13.78
N ALA A 160 5.06 -16.24 -13.03
CA ALA A 160 5.73 -15.61 -11.90
C ALA A 160 6.25 -16.62 -10.86
N SER A 161 7.45 -16.36 -10.33
CA SER A 161 8.17 -17.19 -9.37
C SER A 161 8.38 -16.48 -8.03
N THR A 162 8.81 -17.24 -7.01
CA THR A 162 9.11 -16.73 -5.67
C THR A 162 10.30 -15.76 -5.64
N THR A 163 11.14 -15.79 -6.68
CA THR A 163 12.39 -15.02 -6.78
C THR A 163 12.39 -13.97 -7.88
N ASP A 164 11.27 -13.77 -8.55
CA ASP A 164 11.17 -12.70 -9.56
C ASP A 164 11.34 -11.33 -8.91
N PRO A 165 11.91 -10.33 -9.63
CA PRO A 165 12.17 -9.00 -9.07
C PRO A 165 10.95 -8.36 -8.40
N THR A 166 9.77 -8.42 -9.03
CA THR A 166 8.51 -7.90 -8.46
C THR A 166 8.09 -8.66 -7.20
N THR A 167 8.23 -9.99 -7.19
CA THR A 167 7.91 -10.81 -6.01
C THR A 167 8.82 -10.42 -4.84
N LEU A 168 10.11 -10.27 -5.10
CA LEU A 168 11.10 -9.87 -4.11
C LEU A 168 10.90 -8.43 -3.62
N GLY A 169 10.59 -7.50 -4.52
CA GLY A 169 10.25 -6.10 -4.16
C GLY A 169 9.00 -6.02 -3.27
N THR A 170 7.96 -6.78 -3.63
CA THR A 170 6.75 -6.91 -2.81
C THR A 170 7.06 -7.51 -1.44
N LEU A 171 7.91 -8.54 -1.39
CA LEU A 171 8.33 -9.15 -0.14
C LEU A 171 9.13 -8.16 0.73
N ARG A 172 10.08 -7.40 0.16
CA ARG A 172 10.80 -6.33 0.87
C ARG A 172 9.84 -5.32 1.49
N PHE A 173 8.87 -4.83 0.71
CA PHE A 173 7.86 -3.91 1.21
C PHE A 173 7.10 -4.51 2.41
N LEU A 174 6.56 -5.72 2.25
CA LEU A 174 5.77 -6.39 3.29
C LEU A 174 6.57 -6.76 4.55
N LEU A 175 7.85 -7.10 4.42
CA LEU A 175 8.73 -7.42 5.55
C LEU A 175 9.20 -6.17 6.33
N SER A 176 9.14 -4.99 5.72
CA SER A 176 9.68 -3.76 6.30
C SER A 176 8.69 -3.01 7.22
N GLY A 177 9.16 -1.92 7.83
CA GLY A 177 8.31 -0.93 8.51
C GLY A 177 7.45 -0.10 7.55
N ARG A 178 7.65 -0.19 6.23
CA ARG A 178 6.88 0.55 5.22
C ARG A 178 5.44 0.05 5.09
N SER A 179 5.21 -1.24 5.37
CA SER A 179 3.90 -1.89 5.31
C SER A 179 3.12 -1.86 6.63
N ALA A 180 3.50 -1.01 7.60
CA ALA A 180 3.01 -1.06 8.99
C ALA A 180 1.49 -1.06 9.17
N TYR A 181 0.72 -0.54 8.20
CA TYR A 181 -0.74 -0.46 8.24
C TYR A 181 -1.42 -1.17 7.05
N VAL A 182 -0.65 -1.97 6.30
CA VAL A 182 -1.15 -2.92 5.29
C VAL A 182 -1.28 -4.28 5.96
N ASP A 183 -2.51 -4.73 6.14
CA ASP A 183 -2.79 -5.96 6.89
C ASP A 183 -4.03 -6.65 6.30
N GLY A 184 -3.96 -7.98 6.21
CA GLY A 184 -4.93 -8.82 5.52
C GLY A 184 -5.05 -8.52 4.02
N GLN A 185 -3.99 -8.02 3.36
CA GLN A 185 -4.01 -7.67 1.94
C GLN A 185 -3.21 -8.65 1.08
N PHE A 186 -3.65 -8.83 -0.16
CA PHE A 186 -3.05 -9.73 -1.12
C PHE A 186 -2.78 -8.97 -2.40
N VAL A 187 -1.56 -9.08 -2.91
CA VAL A 187 -1.10 -8.36 -4.08
C VAL A 187 -0.75 -9.38 -5.16
N GLU A 188 -1.39 -9.26 -6.32
CA GLU A 188 -1.02 -10.08 -7.48
C GLU A 188 0.23 -9.53 -8.16
N VAL A 189 1.14 -10.44 -8.50
CA VAL A 189 2.39 -10.14 -9.19
C VAL A 189 2.51 -10.98 -10.46
N THR A 190 2.94 -10.36 -11.54
CA THR A 190 3.33 -11.02 -12.79
C THR A 190 4.84 -10.93 -12.98
N ASP A 191 5.37 -11.80 -13.85
CA ASP A 191 6.74 -11.72 -14.30
C ASP A 191 6.95 -10.51 -15.20
N VAL A 192 8.02 -9.75 -14.93
CA VAL A 192 8.47 -8.64 -15.76
C VAL A 192 9.89 -8.96 -16.23
N PRO A 193 10.17 -8.94 -17.55
CA PRO A 193 11.52 -9.20 -18.03
C PRO A 193 12.52 -8.23 -17.41
N ALA A 194 13.62 -8.75 -16.85
CA ALA A 194 14.63 -7.95 -16.15
C ALA A 194 15.18 -6.78 -16.99
N ALA A 195 15.26 -6.94 -18.32
CA ALA A 195 15.68 -5.91 -19.28
C ALA A 195 14.76 -4.68 -19.34
N LYS A 196 13.57 -4.74 -18.71
CA LYS A 196 12.55 -3.68 -18.69
C LYS A 196 12.45 -2.96 -17.33
N LEU A 197 13.29 -3.33 -16.36
CA LEU A 197 13.42 -2.63 -15.07
C LEU A 197 14.50 -1.54 -15.21
N ALA A 198 14.20 -0.31 -14.80
CA ALA A 198 15.06 0.85 -15.11
C ALA A 198 16.16 1.11 -14.07
N THR A 199 16.35 0.23 -13.08
CA THR A 199 17.45 0.35 -12.11
C THR A 199 18.49 -0.75 -12.31
N THR A 200 19.71 -0.26 -12.55
CA THR A 200 21.01 -0.91 -12.52
C THR A 200 21.26 -1.65 -11.22
N ASP A 201 21.73 -2.90 -11.33
CA ASP A 201 22.21 -3.79 -10.26
C ASP A 201 21.17 -4.18 -9.20
N GLY A 202 20.90 -5.49 -9.12
CA GLY A 202 19.84 -6.12 -8.32
C GLY A 202 19.97 -6.02 -6.79
N ASP A 203 20.63 -5.00 -6.27
CA ASP A 203 21.00 -4.83 -4.86
C ASP A 203 20.89 -3.37 -4.39
N ASP A 204 19.97 -2.56 -4.93
CA ASP A 204 19.79 -1.18 -4.43
C ASP A 204 19.10 -1.13 -3.05
N LEU A 205 19.81 -1.66 -2.04
CA LEU A 205 19.59 -1.48 -0.62
C LEU A 205 19.97 -0.07 -0.16
N SER A 206 20.31 0.87 -1.06
CA SER A 206 20.63 2.28 -0.70
C SER A 206 19.47 2.99 0.00
N GLY A 207 18.26 2.40 -0.04
CA GLY A 207 17.06 2.93 0.57
C GLY A 207 16.36 3.98 -0.30
N GLN A 208 16.79 4.16 -1.56
CA GLN A 208 16.25 5.13 -2.52
C GLN A 208 15.67 4.49 -3.79
N PRO A 209 14.58 3.71 -3.69
CA PRO A 209 13.99 2.97 -4.81
C PRO A 209 13.39 3.83 -5.93
N LEU A 210 13.38 5.16 -5.77
CA LEU A 210 12.90 6.14 -6.74
C LEU A 210 14.00 7.09 -7.19
N ALA A 211 15.27 6.77 -6.93
CA ALA A 211 16.41 7.59 -7.35
C ALA A 211 16.34 7.90 -8.85
N GLY A 212 16.42 9.18 -9.19
CA GLY A 212 16.40 9.65 -10.57
C GLY A 212 15.01 9.72 -11.22
N ARG A 213 13.97 9.17 -10.57
CA ARG A 213 12.58 9.24 -11.06
C ARG A 213 11.97 10.61 -10.82
N THR A 214 11.08 11.05 -11.71
CA THR A 214 10.28 12.27 -11.53
C THR A 214 8.83 11.91 -11.21
N ALA A 215 8.30 12.43 -10.11
CA ALA A 215 6.96 12.12 -9.63
C ALA A 215 6.09 13.38 -9.48
N VAL A 216 4.87 13.32 -9.97
CA VAL A 216 3.83 14.34 -9.77
C VAL A 216 2.88 13.88 -8.66
N VAL A 217 2.57 14.75 -7.70
CA VAL A 217 1.58 14.48 -6.65
C VAL A 217 0.50 15.55 -6.68
N THR A 218 -0.75 15.16 -6.93
CA THR A 218 -1.90 16.10 -6.88
C THR A 218 -2.46 16.24 -5.48
N GLY A 219 -2.99 17.41 -5.13
CA GLY A 219 -3.48 17.69 -3.78
C GLY A 219 -2.37 17.67 -2.73
N ALA A 220 -1.17 18.14 -3.11
CA ALA A 220 0.06 17.99 -2.35
C ALA A 220 0.29 19.06 -1.28
N ALA A 221 -0.54 20.10 -1.17
CA ALA A 221 -0.27 21.22 -0.27
C ALA A 221 -0.32 20.84 1.22
N ARG A 222 -1.02 19.75 1.59
CA ARG A 222 -1.18 19.33 2.99
C ARG A 222 -1.57 17.85 3.13
N GLY A 223 -1.66 17.40 4.39
CA GLY A 223 -2.25 16.11 4.74
C GLY A 223 -1.51 14.92 4.12
N ILE A 224 -2.27 13.99 3.52
CA ILE A 224 -1.73 12.79 2.89
C ILE A 224 -0.87 13.15 1.67
N GLY A 225 -1.31 14.09 0.83
CA GLY A 225 -0.55 14.54 -0.35
C GLY A 225 0.82 15.09 -0.01
N ALA A 226 0.91 15.94 1.01
CA ALA A 226 2.20 16.45 1.49
C ALA A 226 3.10 15.32 2.01
N LYS A 227 2.53 14.34 2.72
CA LYS A 227 3.32 13.19 3.21
C LYS A 227 3.77 12.26 2.09
N ILE A 228 2.96 12.08 1.03
CA ILE A 228 3.36 11.37 -0.19
C ILE A 228 4.57 12.07 -0.82
N ALA A 229 4.49 13.39 -1.02
CA ALA A 229 5.61 14.16 -1.57
C ALA A 229 6.90 13.98 -0.75
N GLU A 230 6.80 14.02 0.58
CA GLU A 230 7.94 13.82 1.49
C GLU A 230 8.55 12.41 1.38
N VAL A 231 7.72 11.36 1.29
CA VAL A 231 8.20 9.98 1.18
C VAL A 231 8.80 9.70 -0.20
N LEU A 232 8.18 10.18 -1.29
CA LEU A 232 8.73 10.03 -2.63
C LEU A 232 10.10 10.72 -2.75
N ALA A 233 10.24 11.92 -2.18
CA ALA A 233 11.52 12.64 -2.17
C ALA A 233 12.57 11.94 -1.29
N ARG A 234 12.19 11.41 -0.12
CA ARG A 234 13.07 10.59 0.73
C ARG A 234 13.63 9.40 -0.06
N ASP A 235 12.78 8.76 -0.86
CA ASP A 235 13.13 7.61 -1.68
C ASP A 235 13.86 7.99 -2.99
N GLY A 236 14.20 9.28 -3.19
CA GLY A 236 15.08 9.74 -4.27
C GLY A 236 14.37 10.39 -5.47
N ALA A 237 13.04 10.53 -5.43
CA ALA A 237 12.29 11.12 -6.53
C ALA A 237 12.42 12.65 -6.58
N ARG A 238 12.44 13.21 -7.80
CA ARG A 238 12.19 14.64 -8.06
C ARG A 238 10.70 14.88 -8.03
N VAL A 239 10.22 15.65 -7.05
CA VAL A 239 8.77 15.82 -6.84
C VAL A 239 8.25 17.13 -7.44
N VAL A 240 7.19 17.02 -8.24
CA VAL A 240 6.34 18.14 -8.65
C VAL A 240 5.05 18.09 -7.81
N ALA A 241 4.93 19.03 -6.88
CA ALA A 241 3.77 19.16 -6.01
C ALA A 241 2.70 20.02 -6.71
N VAL A 242 1.52 19.45 -6.91
CA VAL A 242 0.38 20.10 -7.59
C VAL A 242 -0.76 20.32 -6.61
N ASP A 243 -1.29 21.54 -6.57
CA ASP A 243 -2.52 21.86 -5.82
C ASP A 243 -3.17 23.13 -6.39
N VAL A 244 -4.38 23.44 -5.95
CA VAL A 244 -5.11 24.62 -6.42
C VAL A 244 -4.39 25.93 -6.03
N PRO A 245 -4.51 27.01 -6.81
CA PRO A 245 -3.88 28.30 -6.49
C PRO A 245 -4.18 28.82 -5.08
N ALA A 246 -5.39 28.57 -4.57
CA ALA A 246 -5.79 28.96 -3.22
C ALA A 246 -4.96 28.28 -2.10
N ALA A 247 -4.27 27.18 -2.40
CA ALA A 247 -3.36 26.49 -1.48
C ALA A 247 -1.88 26.82 -1.74
N GLY A 248 -1.59 27.82 -2.57
CA GLY A 248 -0.26 28.11 -3.11
C GLY A 248 0.84 28.31 -2.06
N GLU A 249 0.54 28.95 -0.93
CA GLU A 249 1.50 29.13 0.17
C GLU A 249 1.91 27.79 0.80
N GLN A 250 0.92 26.95 1.14
CA GLN A 250 1.15 25.63 1.71
C GLN A 250 1.88 24.72 0.70
N LEU A 251 1.51 24.82 -0.58
CA LEU A 251 2.15 24.09 -1.66
C LEU A 251 3.62 24.46 -1.82
N ALA A 252 3.94 25.76 -1.81
CA ALA A 252 5.33 26.23 -1.86
C ALA A 252 6.14 25.72 -0.66
N ALA A 253 5.55 25.72 0.55
CA ALA A 253 6.20 25.18 1.74
C ALA A 253 6.50 23.68 1.62
N VAL A 254 5.60 22.89 1.03
CA VAL A 254 5.84 21.46 0.75
C VAL A 254 6.94 21.30 -0.30
N ALA A 255 6.85 22.00 -1.43
CA ALA A 255 7.85 21.92 -2.50
C ALA A 255 9.25 22.25 -1.99
N ASN A 256 9.41 23.31 -1.19
CA ASN A 256 10.68 23.68 -0.58
C ASN A 256 11.20 22.60 0.39
N ARG A 257 10.32 22.03 1.22
CA ARG A 257 10.70 20.99 2.20
C ARG A 257 11.20 19.71 1.52
N VAL A 258 10.68 19.38 0.34
CA VAL A 258 11.05 18.16 -0.41
C VAL A 258 12.10 18.42 -1.49
N GLY A 259 12.61 19.65 -1.62
CA GLY A 259 13.53 20.03 -2.70
C GLY A 259 12.92 19.89 -4.11
N GLY A 260 11.60 19.96 -4.21
CA GLY A 260 10.83 19.79 -5.43
C GLY A 260 10.39 21.12 -6.06
N THR A 261 9.38 21.05 -6.93
CA THR A 261 8.76 22.25 -7.54
C THR A 261 7.27 22.29 -7.29
N ALA A 262 6.70 23.49 -7.17
CA ALA A 262 5.27 23.70 -7.02
C ALA A 262 4.63 24.07 -8.37
N LEU A 263 3.46 23.49 -8.65
CA LEU A 263 2.61 23.84 -9.78
C LEU A 263 1.20 24.12 -9.27
N GLN A 264 0.79 25.40 -9.29
CA GLN A 264 -0.56 25.81 -8.93
C GLN A 264 -1.52 25.56 -10.09
N LEU A 265 -2.44 24.61 -9.93
CA LEU A 265 -3.31 24.11 -10.99
C LEU A 265 -4.60 23.51 -10.41
N ASP A 266 -5.74 23.83 -11.02
CA ASP A 266 -6.96 23.06 -10.82
C ASP A 266 -6.94 21.83 -11.72
N ILE A 267 -6.89 20.64 -11.11
CA ILE A 267 -6.82 19.37 -11.84
C ILE A 267 -8.10 19.05 -12.64
N THR A 268 -9.19 19.78 -12.42
CA THR A 268 -10.43 19.61 -13.19
C THR A 268 -10.38 20.37 -14.52
N ALA A 269 -9.44 21.32 -14.68
CA ALA A 269 -9.30 22.10 -15.89
C ALA A 269 -9.03 21.20 -17.11
N PRO A 270 -9.55 21.54 -18.30
CA PRO A 270 -9.33 20.74 -19.51
C PRO A 270 -7.87 20.59 -19.91
N ASP A 271 -7.02 21.56 -19.57
CA ASP A 271 -5.59 21.63 -19.91
C ASP A 271 -4.67 21.12 -18.77
N ALA A 272 -5.22 20.50 -17.72
CA ALA A 272 -4.45 20.14 -16.53
C ALA A 272 -3.27 19.20 -16.82
N ALA A 273 -3.48 18.12 -17.58
CA ALA A 273 -2.41 17.20 -17.94
C ALA A 273 -1.36 17.86 -18.83
N ALA A 274 -1.78 18.65 -19.83
CA ALA A 274 -0.87 19.39 -20.70
C ALA A 274 0.07 20.30 -19.90
N ARG A 275 -0.47 21.04 -18.91
CA ARG A 275 0.34 21.91 -18.03
C ARG A 275 1.28 21.14 -17.12
N ILE A 276 0.88 19.97 -16.62
CA ILE A 276 1.74 19.09 -15.83
C ILE A 276 2.89 18.57 -16.70
N LEU A 277 2.57 18.05 -17.89
CA LEU A 277 3.54 17.50 -18.85
C LEU A 277 4.52 18.56 -19.33
N GLU A 278 4.05 19.78 -19.62
CA GLU A 278 4.91 20.91 -19.98
C GLU A 278 5.88 21.25 -18.83
N HIS A 279 5.37 21.38 -17.61
CA HIS A 279 6.18 21.71 -16.44
C HIS A 279 7.26 20.67 -16.18
N VAL A 280 6.92 19.38 -16.32
CA VAL A 280 7.86 18.27 -16.15
C VAL A 280 8.86 18.22 -17.31
N GLY A 281 8.40 18.31 -18.56
CA GLY A 281 9.25 18.28 -19.74
C GLY A 281 10.31 19.39 -19.73
N GLN A 282 9.93 20.60 -19.32
CA GLN A 282 10.86 21.74 -19.23
C GLN A 282 11.91 21.60 -18.12
N ARG A 283 11.59 20.95 -16.99
CA ARG A 283 12.45 20.91 -15.80
C ARG A 283 13.20 19.60 -15.59
N HIS A 284 12.61 18.49 -16.01
CA HIS A 284 13.04 17.15 -15.64
C HIS A 284 13.09 16.19 -16.84
N GLY A 285 12.49 16.57 -17.97
CA GLY A 285 12.53 15.83 -19.24
C GLY A 285 11.54 14.66 -19.31
N VAL A 286 11.46 13.84 -18.26
CA VAL A 286 10.59 12.64 -18.20
C VAL A 286 9.70 12.65 -16.95
N LEU A 287 8.48 12.15 -17.09
CA LEU A 287 7.53 11.90 -16.02
C LEU A 287 7.44 10.39 -15.77
N ASP A 288 7.89 9.93 -14.60
CA ASP A 288 7.92 8.51 -14.26
C ASP A 288 6.72 8.09 -13.41
N ALA A 289 6.22 8.96 -12.53
CA ALA A 289 5.11 8.62 -11.65
C ALA A 289 4.09 9.75 -11.53
N VAL A 290 2.80 9.39 -11.52
CA VAL A 290 1.69 10.30 -11.21
C VAL A 290 0.87 9.73 -10.08
N VAL A 291 0.75 10.50 -9.00
CA VAL A 291 -0.10 10.17 -7.85
C VAL A 291 -1.36 11.02 -7.87
N HIS A 292 -2.49 10.40 -8.20
CA HIS A 292 -3.82 11.01 -8.13
C HIS A 292 -4.35 11.00 -6.70
N ASN A 293 -3.81 11.88 -5.86
CA ASN A 293 -4.20 12.04 -4.46
C ASN A 293 -5.29 13.11 -4.25
N ALA A 294 -5.38 14.13 -5.12
CA ALA A 294 -6.38 15.16 -5.00
C ALA A 294 -7.80 14.57 -4.89
N GLY A 295 -8.57 15.07 -3.93
CA GLY A 295 -9.93 14.61 -3.71
C GLY A 295 -10.67 15.46 -2.70
N ILE A 296 -11.99 15.53 -2.86
CA ILE A 296 -12.88 16.26 -1.96
C ILE A 296 -14.04 15.38 -1.49
N THR A 297 -14.60 15.78 -0.36
CA THR A 297 -15.85 15.25 0.18
C THR A 297 -16.90 16.35 0.26
N ARG A 298 -18.16 16.00 -0.02
CA ARG A 298 -19.33 16.87 0.13
C ARG A 298 -20.47 16.03 0.71
N ASP A 299 -20.29 15.66 1.97
CA ASP A 299 -21.14 14.68 2.64
C ASP A 299 -22.55 15.21 2.85
N LYS A 300 -23.53 14.44 2.37
CA LYS A 300 -24.96 14.71 2.51
C LYS A 300 -25.73 13.42 2.29
N LEU A 301 -26.83 13.23 3.03
CA LEU A 301 -27.76 12.14 2.69
C LEU A 301 -28.29 12.35 1.27
N LEU A 302 -28.42 11.28 0.49
CA LEU A 302 -28.85 11.37 -0.92
C LEU A 302 -30.17 12.12 -1.09
N ALA A 303 -31.13 11.89 -0.18
CA ALA A 303 -32.41 12.61 -0.15
C ALA A 303 -32.29 14.15 -0.05
N ASN A 304 -31.13 14.66 0.38
CA ASN A 304 -30.83 16.08 0.53
C ASN A 304 -29.63 16.53 -0.31
N MET A 305 -29.18 15.72 -1.27
CA MET A 305 -28.05 16.01 -2.15
C MET A 305 -28.48 16.99 -3.25
N ASP A 306 -27.61 17.95 -3.58
CA ASP A 306 -27.79 18.83 -4.74
C ASP A 306 -26.74 18.55 -5.81
N ALA A 307 -26.99 19.03 -7.03
CA ALA A 307 -26.11 18.84 -8.18
C ALA A 307 -24.70 19.37 -7.90
N ALA A 308 -24.57 20.57 -7.33
CA ALA A 308 -23.27 21.16 -7.04
C ALA A 308 -22.38 20.28 -6.13
N ARG A 309 -22.96 19.64 -5.09
CA ARG A 309 -22.21 18.70 -4.24
C ARG A 309 -21.93 17.37 -4.91
N TRP A 310 -22.81 16.90 -5.78
CA TRP A 310 -22.60 15.68 -6.55
C TRP A 310 -21.51 15.88 -7.59
N ASP A 311 -21.71 16.83 -8.50
CA ASP A 311 -20.88 17.07 -9.68
C ASP A 311 -19.46 17.45 -9.30
N SER A 312 -19.27 18.30 -8.28
CA SER A 312 -17.92 18.67 -7.83
C SER A 312 -17.11 17.48 -7.32
N VAL A 313 -17.74 16.54 -6.60
CA VAL A 313 -17.06 15.34 -6.11
C VAL A 313 -16.69 14.43 -7.27
N ILE A 314 -17.58 14.23 -8.24
CA ILE A 314 -17.28 13.42 -9.44
C ILE A 314 -16.19 14.07 -10.29
N ALA A 315 -16.28 15.38 -10.52
CA ALA A 315 -15.33 16.15 -11.33
C ALA A 315 -13.90 16.03 -10.78
N VAL A 316 -13.73 16.25 -9.48
CA VAL A 316 -12.40 16.23 -8.82
C VAL A 316 -11.89 14.81 -8.62
N ASN A 317 -12.72 13.88 -8.15
CA ASN A 317 -12.22 12.60 -7.64
C ASN A 317 -12.05 11.52 -8.71
N ILE A 318 -12.68 11.66 -9.89
CA ILE A 318 -12.60 10.62 -10.93
C ILE A 318 -12.57 11.17 -12.35
N ALA A 319 -13.41 12.16 -12.71
CA ALA A 319 -13.46 12.63 -14.09
C ALA A 319 -12.17 13.34 -14.53
N SER A 320 -11.52 14.08 -13.62
CA SER A 320 -10.19 14.66 -13.80
C SER A 320 -9.13 13.60 -14.10
N GLN A 321 -9.12 12.50 -13.35
CA GLN A 321 -8.13 11.42 -13.49
C GLN A 321 -8.27 10.73 -14.85
N LEU A 322 -9.49 10.41 -15.27
CA LEU A 322 -9.76 9.80 -16.57
C LEU A 322 -9.22 10.65 -17.73
N ARG A 323 -9.53 11.95 -17.72
CA ARG A 323 -9.04 12.90 -18.74
C ARG A 323 -7.53 13.04 -18.70
N MET A 324 -6.94 13.21 -17.51
CA MET A 324 -5.50 13.33 -17.40
C MET A 324 -4.79 12.05 -17.87
N ASN A 325 -5.31 10.86 -17.55
CA ASN A 325 -4.69 9.59 -17.94
C ASN A 325 -4.65 9.41 -19.48
N GLU A 326 -5.67 9.88 -20.20
CA GLU A 326 -5.67 9.87 -21.68
C GLU A 326 -4.53 10.70 -22.26
N ASP A 327 -4.38 11.95 -21.79
CA ASP A 327 -3.31 12.85 -22.23
C ASP A 327 -1.91 12.37 -21.80
N LEU A 328 -1.79 11.81 -20.59
CA LEU A 328 -0.55 11.24 -20.09
C LEU A 328 -0.09 10.07 -20.96
N LEU A 329 -1.00 9.15 -21.31
CA LEU A 329 -0.68 7.98 -22.13
C LEU A 329 -0.29 8.35 -23.57
N ALA A 330 -0.86 9.43 -24.11
CA ALA A 330 -0.54 9.95 -25.44
C ALA A 330 0.78 10.74 -25.48
N SER A 331 1.35 11.11 -24.34
CA SER A 331 2.53 11.96 -24.26
C SER A 331 3.83 11.17 -24.32
N SER A 332 4.82 11.69 -25.06
CA SER A 332 6.21 11.20 -25.04
C SER A 332 6.99 11.62 -23.79
N VAL A 333 6.47 12.55 -23.00
CA VAL A 333 7.08 12.94 -21.71
C VAL A 333 6.77 11.89 -20.64
N PHE A 334 5.64 11.19 -20.75
CA PHE A 334 5.32 10.11 -19.82
C PHE A 334 6.14 8.85 -20.15
N SER A 335 6.85 8.35 -19.14
CA SER A 335 7.78 7.24 -19.28
C SER A 335 7.11 5.96 -19.78
N ASP A 336 7.82 5.19 -20.60
CA ASP A 336 7.38 3.85 -21.01
C ASP A 336 7.37 2.85 -19.85
N THR A 337 8.09 3.15 -18.77
CA THR A 337 8.00 2.43 -17.48
C THR A 337 7.20 3.24 -16.44
N GLY A 338 6.27 4.09 -16.89
CA GLY A 338 5.51 4.99 -16.04
C GLY A 338 4.60 4.29 -15.03
N ARG A 339 4.35 4.96 -13.90
CA ARG A 339 3.53 4.46 -12.79
C ARG A 339 2.40 5.44 -12.50
N ILE A 340 1.16 4.96 -12.47
CA ILE A 340 0.02 5.73 -11.98
C ILE A 340 -0.49 5.10 -10.69
N VAL A 341 -0.56 5.88 -9.61
CA VAL A 341 -1.10 5.43 -8.33
C VAL A 341 -2.23 6.36 -7.90
N SER A 342 -3.45 5.82 -7.80
CA SER A 342 -4.64 6.60 -7.46
C SER A 342 -5.11 6.36 -6.03
N LEU A 343 -5.78 7.35 -5.44
CA LEU A 343 -6.38 7.21 -4.11
C LEU A 343 -7.85 6.82 -4.24
N ALA A 344 -8.15 5.55 -3.95
CA ALA A 344 -9.49 5.04 -3.71
C ALA A 344 -9.91 5.31 -2.24
N SER A 345 -10.76 4.47 -1.65
CA SER A 345 -11.14 4.54 -0.24
C SER A 345 -11.87 3.26 0.18
N THR A 346 -11.81 2.88 1.45
CA THR A 346 -12.71 1.85 2.00
C THR A 346 -14.19 2.21 1.84
N SER A 347 -14.55 3.49 1.80
CA SER A 347 -15.93 3.93 1.50
C SER A 347 -16.34 3.65 0.06
N GLY A 348 -15.39 3.55 -0.88
CA GLY A 348 -15.67 3.11 -2.25
C GLY A 348 -15.89 1.59 -2.35
N ILE A 349 -15.41 0.83 -1.37
CA ILE A 349 -15.56 -0.63 -1.31
C ILE A 349 -16.88 -1.00 -0.61
N ALA A 350 -17.10 -0.45 0.59
CA ALA A 350 -18.21 -0.86 1.46
C ALA A 350 -19.37 0.14 1.53
N GLY A 351 -19.23 1.31 0.89
CA GLY A 351 -20.14 2.43 1.07
C GLY A 351 -19.97 3.13 2.42
N ASN A 352 -20.62 4.28 2.58
CA ASN A 352 -20.71 4.98 3.86
C ASN A 352 -21.92 5.92 3.91
N ARG A 353 -22.53 6.08 5.09
CA ARG A 353 -23.73 6.91 5.25
C ARG A 353 -23.41 8.38 4.95
N GLY A 354 -24.18 8.97 4.04
CA GLY A 354 -24.01 10.37 3.64
C GLY A 354 -22.90 10.62 2.62
N GLN A 355 -22.33 9.56 2.05
CA GLN A 355 -21.21 9.63 1.10
C GLN A 355 -21.54 8.94 -0.21
N THR A 356 -22.78 9.01 -0.71
CA THR A 356 -23.15 8.34 -1.98
C THR A 356 -22.35 8.88 -3.17
N ASN A 357 -22.17 10.20 -3.27
CA ASN A 357 -21.29 10.84 -4.26
C ASN A 357 -19.81 10.41 -4.10
N TYR A 358 -19.29 10.47 -2.87
CA TYR A 358 -17.89 10.14 -2.59
C TYR A 358 -17.58 8.65 -2.81
N ALA A 359 -18.43 7.76 -2.30
CA ALA A 359 -18.32 6.33 -2.52
C ALA A 359 -18.42 5.98 -4.01
N ALA A 360 -19.35 6.59 -4.76
CA ALA A 360 -19.43 6.43 -6.21
C ALA A 360 -18.12 6.86 -6.89
N SER A 361 -17.54 8.00 -6.52
CA SER A 361 -16.28 8.45 -7.09
C SER A 361 -15.10 7.51 -6.79
N LYS A 362 -14.99 7.01 -5.55
CA LYS A 362 -13.88 6.14 -5.12
C LYS A 362 -14.04 4.70 -5.61
N ALA A 363 -15.27 4.22 -5.78
CA ALA A 363 -15.55 2.99 -6.52
C ALA A 363 -15.22 3.15 -8.01
N GLY A 364 -15.51 4.33 -8.58
CA GLY A 364 -15.11 4.70 -9.94
C GLY A 364 -13.60 4.63 -10.15
N VAL A 365 -12.79 5.10 -9.19
CA VAL A 365 -11.32 4.93 -9.21
C VAL A 365 -10.92 3.46 -9.27
N ILE A 366 -11.56 2.60 -8.48
CA ILE A 366 -11.30 1.14 -8.50
C ILE A 366 -11.62 0.54 -9.88
N GLY A 367 -12.76 0.92 -10.47
CA GLY A 367 -13.15 0.51 -11.80
C GLY A 367 -12.18 0.98 -12.88
N MET A 368 -11.77 2.25 -12.83
CA MET A 368 -10.79 2.84 -13.74
C MET A 368 -9.46 2.10 -13.71
N VAL A 369 -8.90 1.87 -12.52
CA VAL A 369 -7.63 1.16 -12.34
C VAL A 369 -7.67 -0.24 -12.95
N ARG A 370 -8.74 -1.00 -12.67
CA ARG A 370 -8.91 -2.35 -13.22
C ARG A 370 -9.09 -2.34 -14.74
N ALA A 371 -9.89 -1.43 -15.26
CA ALA A 371 -10.19 -1.35 -16.69
C ALA A 371 -9.00 -0.85 -17.52
N GLN A 372 -8.20 0.07 -16.97
CA GLN A 372 -7.04 0.62 -17.67
C GLN A 372 -5.80 -0.28 -17.57
N ALA A 373 -5.75 -1.25 -16.66
CA ALA A 373 -4.59 -2.13 -16.47
C ALA A 373 -4.05 -2.71 -17.79
N ALA A 374 -4.92 -3.27 -18.65
CA ALA A 374 -4.53 -3.86 -19.93
C ALA A 374 -3.90 -2.84 -20.91
N ALA A 375 -4.35 -1.59 -20.90
CA ALA A 375 -3.78 -0.53 -21.74
C ALA A 375 -2.39 -0.08 -21.25
N PHE A 376 -2.10 -0.25 -19.96
CA PHE A 376 -0.80 0.05 -19.35
C PHE A 376 0.21 -1.11 -19.52
N ASP A 377 -0.28 -2.34 -19.64
CA ASP A 377 0.54 -3.56 -19.74
C ASP A 377 1.38 -3.65 -21.04
N ALA A 378 0.90 -3.03 -22.12
CA ALA A 378 1.56 -3.04 -23.42
C ALA A 378 2.99 -2.43 -23.43
N GLY A 379 3.33 -1.65 -22.39
CA GLY A 379 4.57 -0.86 -22.35
C GLY A 379 5.49 -1.09 -21.16
N THR A 380 5.12 -1.89 -20.15
CA THR A 380 5.68 -1.94 -18.77
C THR A 380 5.23 -0.80 -17.84
N ARG A 381 4.21 -0.06 -18.26
CA ARG A 381 3.55 0.92 -17.41
C ARG A 381 2.63 0.18 -16.45
N THR A 382 2.36 0.75 -15.28
CA THR A 382 1.39 0.19 -14.34
C THR A 382 0.42 1.26 -13.87
N ILE A 383 -0.81 0.83 -13.58
CA ILE A 383 -1.81 1.65 -12.90
C ILE A 383 -2.37 0.86 -11.71
N ASN A 384 -2.30 1.46 -10.53
CA ASN A 384 -2.76 0.86 -9.28
C ASN A 384 -3.51 1.89 -8.42
N ALA A 385 -4.15 1.42 -7.35
CA ALA A 385 -4.73 2.30 -6.34
C ALA A 385 -4.42 1.85 -4.91
N VAL A 386 -4.40 2.84 -4.03
CA VAL A 386 -4.44 2.63 -2.58
C VAL A 386 -5.82 3.01 -2.08
N ALA A 387 -6.40 2.18 -1.22
CA ALA A 387 -7.68 2.42 -0.56
C ALA A 387 -7.47 2.63 0.95
N PRO A 388 -7.22 3.87 1.42
CA PRO A 388 -7.04 4.13 2.84
C PRO A 388 -8.30 3.81 3.64
N GLY A 389 -8.09 3.26 4.84
CA GLY A 389 -9.10 3.14 5.88
C GLY A 389 -9.15 4.39 6.77
N PHE A 390 -9.28 4.21 8.08
CA PHE A 390 -9.23 5.31 9.03
C PHE A 390 -7.78 5.80 9.23
N ILE A 391 -7.49 7.01 8.76
CA ILE A 391 -6.17 7.66 8.86
C ILE A 391 -6.28 8.93 9.71
N GLU A 392 -5.34 9.11 10.65
CA GLU A 392 -5.24 10.29 11.50
C GLU A 392 -4.79 11.51 10.67
N THR A 393 -5.74 12.41 10.42
CA THR A 393 -5.55 13.64 9.64
C THR A 393 -6.25 14.80 10.33
N GLU A 394 -6.03 16.03 9.84
CA GLU A 394 -6.83 17.17 10.27
C GLU A 394 -8.34 16.95 10.01
N MET A 395 -8.68 16.28 8.91
CA MET A 395 -10.06 15.98 8.53
C MET A 395 -10.74 15.01 9.50
N THR A 396 -10.08 13.90 9.86
CA THR A 396 -10.63 12.96 10.86
C THR A 396 -10.64 13.54 12.27
N GLY A 397 -9.81 14.56 12.53
CA GLY A 397 -9.86 15.38 13.73
C GLY A 397 -11.22 16.06 13.97
N ARG A 398 -12.01 16.31 12.92
CA ARG A 398 -13.34 16.96 13.00
C ARG A 398 -14.48 15.98 13.32
N ILE A 399 -14.22 14.68 13.30
CA ILE A 399 -15.21 13.64 13.66
C ILE A 399 -15.49 13.72 15.17
N PRO A 400 -16.77 13.62 15.61
CA PRO A 400 -17.11 13.60 17.03
C PRO A 400 -16.29 12.58 17.83
N PRO A 401 -15.77 12.92 19.03
CA PRO A 401 -14.77 12.13 19.73
C PRO A 401 -15.13 10.65 19.92
N LEU A 402 -16.36 10.35 20.33
CA LEU A 402 -16.82 8.97 20.55
C LEU A 402 -16.82 8.15 19.25
N ARG A 403 -17.37 8.70 18.17
CA ARG A 403 -17.39 8.04 16.85
C ARG A 403 -15.98 7.84 16.31
N ARG A 404 -15.11 8.81 16.52
CA ARG A 404 -13.69 8.74 16.14
C ARG A 404 -12.98 7.61 16.87
N GLN A 405 -13.17 7.49 18.18
CA GLN A 405 -12.58 6.41 18.97
C GLN A 405 -13.10 5.03 18.56
N VAL A 406 -14.40 4.89 18.29
CA VAL A 406 -14.93 3.62 17.77
C VAL A 406 -14.29 3.27 16.43
N ALA A 407 -14.31 4.18 15.45
CA ALA A 407 -13.73 3.94 14.13
C ALA A 407 -12.25 3.57 14.18
N ARG A 408 -11.49 4.18 15.11
CA ARG A 408 -10.08 3.91 15.37
C ARG A 408 -9.80 2.47 15.85
N ARG A 409 -10.77 1.80 16.48
CA ARG A 409 -10.58 0.47 17.11
C ARG A 409 -11.16 -0.70 16.31
N LEU A 410 -11.82 -0.44 15.18
CA LEU A 410 -12.49 -1.48 14.35
C LEU A 410 -11.53 -2.26 13.43
N SER A 411 -10.23 -2.02 13.50
CA SER A 411 -9.19 -2.71 12.73
C SER A 411 -8.44 -3.72 13.61
N SER A 412 -7.82 -4.74 13.02
CA SER A 412 -7.00 -5.73 13.75
C SER A 412 -5.85 -5.07 14.52
N LEU A 413 -5.28 -3.99 13.97
CA LEU A 413 -4.24 -3.20 14.62
C LEU A 413 -4.76 -2.28 15.74
N GLN A 414 -6.10 -2.22 15.91
CA GLN A 414 -6.83 -1.48 16.94
C GLN A 414 -6.37 -0.02 17.09
N GLN A 415 -5.91 0.62 16.02
CA GLN A 415 -5.51 2.03 16.02
C GLN A 415 -5.78 2.64 14.65
N GLY A 416 -5.70 3.97 14.54
CA GLY A 416 -5.77 4.68 13.26
C GLY A 416 -4.41 4.66 12.57
N GLY A 417 -4.43 4.59 11.24
CA GLY A 417 -3.22 4.72 10.44
C GLY A 417 -2.73 6.16 10.41
N LEU A 418 -1.50 6.36 9.95
CA LEU A 418 -0.89 7.66 9.73
C LEU A 418 -0.79 7.96 8.23
N PRO A 419 -0.69 9.24 7.83
CA PRO A 419 -0.45 9.61 6.44
C PRO A 419 0.78 8.93 5.83
N VAL A 420 1.80 8.65 6.65
CA VAL A 420 3.01 7.95 6.20
C VAL A 420 2.69 6.53 5.75
N ASP A 421 1.76 5.82 6.41
CA ASP A 421 1.43 4.45 6.04
C ASP A 421 0.83 4.36 4.62
N VAL A 422 0.06 5.38 4.24
CA VAL A 422 -0.49 5.52 2.87
C VAL A 422 0.62 5.89 1.89
N ALA A 423 1.48 6.84 2.27
CA ALA A 423 2.58 7.32 1.43
C ALA A 423 3.61 6.22 1.12
N GLU A 424 3.95 5.37 2.08
CA GLU A 424 4.87 4.23 1.88
C GLU A 424 4.32 3.22 0.87
N THR A 425 3.01 2.93 0.93
CA THR A 425 2.36 2.02 -0.02
C THR A 425 2.33 2.62 -1.43
N ILE A 426 2.12 3.94 -1.53
CA ILE A 426 2.17 4.65 -2.81
C ILE A 426 3.59 4.66 -3.38
N ALA A 427 4.60 4.93 -2.55
CA ALA A 427 6.00 4.92 -2.97
C ALA A 427 6.42 3.55 -3.48
N PHE A 428 6.02 2.48 -2.80
CA PHE A 428 6.20 1.11 -3.29
C PHE A 428 5.56 0.91 -4.67
N LEU A 429 4.27 1.22 -4.84
CA LEU A 429 3.57 1.06 -6.13
C LEU A 429 4.09 1.98 -7.24
N ALA A 430 4.78 3.06 -6.88
CA ALA A 430 5.43 3.99 -7.80
C ALA A 430 6.87 3.62 -8.16
N SER A 431 7.41 2.52 -7.61
CA SER A 431 8.80 2.07 -7.81
C SER A 431 8.89 0.92 -8.81
N ASP A 432 10.12 0.54 -9.16
CA ASP A 432 10.38 -0.64 -10.00
C ASP A 432 10.20 -1.97 -9.25
N ASP A 433 10.27 -1.95 -7.92
CA ASP A 433 9.91 -3.09 -7.07
C ASP A 433 8.45 -3.54 -7.28
N ALA A 434 7.60 -2.67 -7.85
CA ALA A 434 6.20 -2.94 -8.16
C ALA A 434 5.91 -3.01 -9.67
N ALA A 435 6.93 -3.18 -10.52
CA ALA A 435 6.76 -3.16 -11.97
C ALA A 435 5.80 -4.24 -12.51
N GLY A 436 5.70 -5.40 -11.83
CA GLY A 436 4.75 -6.47 -12.17
C GLY A 436 3.43 -6.43 -11.40
N ILE A 437 3.10 -5.29 -10.79
CA ILE A 437 1.83 -5.08 -10.09
C ILE A 437 1.01 -4.10 -10.92
N ASN A 438 -0.09 -4.56 -11.49
CA ASN A 438 -0.94 -3.74 -12.36
C ASN A 438 -2.43 -4.04 -12.13
N GLY A 439 -3.26 -3.00 -12.14
CA GLY A 439 -4.70 -3.09 -11.90
C GLY A 439 -5.09 -3.37 -10.44
N GLN A 440 -4.14 -3.31 -9.50
CA GLN A 440 -4.37 -3.71 -8.11
C GLN A 440 -4.92 -2.56 -7.26
N VAL A 441 -5.72 -2.91 -6.25
CA VAL A 441 -6.22 -1.97 -5.23
C VAL A 441 -5.82 -2.48 -3.85
N VAL A 442 -4.85 -1.82 -3.23
CA VAL A 442 -4.29 -2.22 -1.93
C VAL A 442 -4.91 -1.39 -0.81
N ARG A 443 -5.54 -2.04 0.18
CA ARG A 443 -6.10 -1.30 1.32
C ARG A 443 -5.02 -1.00 2.36
N VAL A 444 -4.93 0.26 2.77
CA VAL A 444 -4.08 0.69 3.89
C VAL A 444 -5.00 0.98 5.07
N CYS A 445 -5.38 -0.09 5.78
CA CYS A 445 -6.51 -0.06 6.70
C CYS A 445 -6.30 -0.80 8.03
N GLY A 446 -5.14 -1.41 8.26
CA GLY A 446 -4.86 -2.24 9.43
C GLY A 446 -5.83 -3.42 9.59
N GLN A 447 -6.31 -3.96 8.47
CA GLN A 447 -7.36 -4.98 8.39
C GLN A 447 -8.68 -4.55 9.06
N ASN A 448 -9.22 -3.41 8.61
CA ASN A 448 -10.54 -2.96 9.04
C ASN A 448 -11.63 -3.95 8.60
N LEU A 449 -12.53 -4.29 9.53
CA LEU A 449 -13.67 -5.21 9.33
C LEU A 449 -14.62 -4.78 8.20
N VAL A 450 -14.67 -3.49 7.88
CA VAL A 450 -15.49 -2.96 6.78
C VAL A 450 -14.88 -3.37 5.43
N GLY A 451 -15.62 -4.12 4.61
CA GLY A 451 -15.18 -4.60 3.30
C GLY A 451 -16.34 -5.15 2.46
N ALA A 452 -16.02 -5.68 1.27
CA ALA A 452 -16.93 -6.34 0.34
C ALA A 452 -16.21 -7.53 -0.33
#